data_AF-A0A3N8GUV6-F1
#
_entry.id   AF-A0A3N8GUV6-F1
#
_cell.length_a   1.000
_cell.length_b   1.000
_cell.length_c   1.000
_cell.angle_alpha   90.00
_cell.angle_beta   90.00
_cell.angle_gamma   90.00
#
_symmetry.space_group_name_H-M   'P 1'
#
loop_
_entity.id
_entity.type
_entity.pdbx_description
1 polymer ?
#
loop_
_entity_poly.entity_id
_entity_poly.type
_entity_poly.pdbx_seq_one_letter_code
_entity_poly.pdbx_strand_id
1 'polypeptide(L)'
;MKRLAISLCGFLFGLLVAWVFVYALSRVHLVKPDHIATGCHELDKCPTPWWIAPVLILYFFGPAIAFGTLNAVAWKRWRTRTWALWSAAILFVTAALYIVDYVMK
;
A
#
# COMPACT_ATOMS: atom_id res chain seq x y z
N MET A 1 7.07 -15.39 -21.17
CA MET A 1 7.00 -13.91 -21.24
C MET A 1 5.63 -13.33 -20.85
N LYS A 2 4.50 -13.81 -21.40
CA LYS A 2 3.16 -13.24 -21.12
C LYS A 2 2.77 -13.18 -19.63
N ARG A 3 3.17 -14.16 -18.82
CA ARG A 3 2.91 -14.21 -17.36
C ARG A 3 3.62 -13.09 -16.59
N LEU A 4 4.86 -12.79 -16.95
CA LEU A 4 5.66 -11.76 -16.27
C LEU A 4 5.14 -10.38 -16.63
N ALA A 5 4.75 -10.15 -17.89
CA ALA A 5 4.15 -8.88 -18.31
C ALA A 5 2.89 -8.53 -17.51
N ILE A 6 2.04 -9.52 -17.22
CA ILE A 6 0.76 -9.30 -16.53
C ILE A 6 0.95 -9.15 -15.02
N SER A 7 1.89 -9.89 -14.45
CA SER A 7 2.31 -9.65 -13.06
C SER A 7 2.94 -8.26 -12.90
N LEU A 8 3.77 -7.82 -13.87
CA LEU A 8 4.31 -6.46 -13.92
C LEU A 8 3.21 -5.40 -14.03
N CYS A 9 2.21 -5.61 -14.88
CA CYS A 9 1.06 -4.70 -14.96
C CYS A 9 0.33 -4.60 -13.61
N GLY A 10 0.11 -5.74 -12.93
CA GLY A 10 -0.46 -5.75 -11.59
C GLY A 10 0.39 -5.00 -10.57
N PHE A 11 1.71 -5.18 -10.62
CA PHE A 11 2.65 -4.49 -9.75
C PHE A 11 2.66 -2.97 -9.98
N LEU A 12 2.76 -2.54 -11.24
CA LEU A 12 2.70 -1.13 -11.63
C LEU A 12 1.36 -0.50 -11.24
N PHE A 13 0.26 -1.23 -11.40
CA PHE A 13 -1.06 -0.78 -10.97
C PHE A 13 -1.12 -0.59 -9.45
N GLY A 14 -0.62 -1.55 -8.66
CA GLY A 14 -0.60 -1.42 -7.21
C GLY A 14 0.30 -0.27 -6.72
N LEU A 15 1.41 0.00 -7.41
CA LEU A 15 2.26 1.19 -7.18
C LEU A 15 1.51 2.50 -7.47
N LEU A 16 0.80 2.56 -8.60
CA LEU A 16 -0.02 3.73 -8.95
C LEU A 16 -1.12 3.97 -7.92
N VAL A 17 -1.81 2.92 -7.47
CA VAL A 17 -2.84 3.01 -6.43
C VAL A 17 -2.25 3.57 -5.14
N ALA A 18 -1.13 3.01 -4.67
CA ALA A 18 -0.46 3.50 -3.47
C ALA A 18 -0.06 4.98 -3.59
N TRP A 19 0.52 5.35 -4.74
CA TRP A 19 0.90 6.73 -5.01
C TRP A 19 -0.30 7.68 -5.02
N VAL A 20 -1.41 7.30 -5.67
CA VAL A 20 -2.65 8.10 -5.71
C VAL A 20 -3.23 8.29 -4.30
N PHE A 21 -3.25 7.26 -3.46
CA PHE A 21 -3.74 7.38 -2.09
C PHE A 21 -2.86 8.32 -1.26
N VAL A 22 -1.54 8.12 -1.27
CA VAL A 22 -0.60 8.99 -0.54
C VAL A 22 -0.70 10.43 -1.05
N TYR A 23 -0.76 10.63 -2.35
CA TYR A 23 -0.89 11.96 -2.96
C TYR A 23 -2.22 12.63 -2.61
N ALA A 24 -3.33 11.90 -2.72
CA ALA A 24 -4.65 12.43 -2.36
C ALA A 24 -4.70 12.83 -0.89
N LEU A 25 -4.25 11.94 0.01
CA LEU A 25 -4.20 12.22 1.45
C LEU A 25 -3.26 13.38 1.79
N SER A 26 -2.14 13.53 1.06
CA SER A 26 -1.24 14.68 1.23
C SER A 26 -1.86 16.02 0.81
N ARG A 27 -2.83 16.02 -0.11
CA ARG A 27 -3.51 17.23 -0.61
C ARG A 27 -4.78 17.54 0.16
N VAL A 28 -5.37 16.52 0.78
CA VAL A 28 -6.52 16.63 1.65
C VAL A 28 -6.02 17.15 3.00
N HIS A 29 -6.08 18.47 3.21
CA HIS A 29 -5.75 19.12 4.49
C HIS A 29 -6.86 18.94 5.56
N LEU A 30 -7.59 17.83 5.53
CA LEU A 30 -8.88 17.73 6.22
C LEU A 30 -8.76 17.56 7.74
N VAL A 31 -7.59 17.13 8.23
CA VAL A 31 -7.31 17.02 9.65
C VAL A 31 -5.84 17.33 9.83
N LYS A 32 -5.53 18.49 10.41
CA LYS A 32 -4.21 18.72 10.99
C LYS A 32 -4.26 17.98 12.33
N PRO A 33 -3.47 16.93 12.54
CA PRO A 33 -3.50 16.25 13.82
C PRO A 33 -2.99 17.23 14.88
N ASP A 34 -3.84 17.61 15.83
CA ASP A 34 -3.45 18.35 17.05
C ASP A 34 -2.73 17.38 18.02
N HIS A 35 -1.89 16.51 17.49
CA HIS A 35 -1.14 15.52 18.24
C HIS A 35 0.21 16.15 18.54
N ILE A 36 0.36 16.66 19.76
CA ILE A 36 1.66 16.96 20.32
C ILE A 36 2.46 15.67 20.23
N ALA A 37 3.48 15.63 19.37
CA ALA A 37 4.32 14.45 19.17
C ALA A 37 4.98 14.06 20.50
N THR A 38 4.32 13.17 21.25
CA THR A 38 4.81 12.61 22.51
C THR A 38 5.79 11.49 22.20
N GLY A 39 6.90 11.85 21.58
CA GLY A 39 7.94 10.90 21.20
C GLY A 39 9.05 11.54 20.39
N CYS A 40 10.27 11.07 20.61
CA CYS A 40 11.45 11.47 19.86
C CYS A 40 11.35 10.95 18.42
N HIS A 41 10.76 11.76 17.54
CA HIS A 41 10.42 11.41 16.15
C HIS A 41 11.55 11.75 15.15
N GLU A 42 12.66 12.30 15.64
CA GLU A 42 13.85 12.62 14.86
C GLU A 42 14.63 11.34 14.55
N LEU A 43 14.57 10.87 13.30
CA LEU A 43 15.23 9.62 12.84
C LEU A 43 16.73 9.57 13.17
N ASP A 44 17.39 10.73 13.27
CA ASP A 44 18.83 10.84 13.53
C ASP A 44 19.18 10.81 15.03
N LYS A 45 18.24 11.17 15.90
CA LYS A 45 18.51 11.34 17.33
C LYS A 45 18.01 10.19 18.20
N CYS A 46 17.15 9.33 17.66
CA CYS A 46 16.56 8.25 18.43
C CYS A 46 16.86 6.85 17.87
N PRO A 47 17.07 5.87 18.77
CA PRO A 47 17.36 4.49 18.36
C PRO A 47 16.15 3.94 17.61
N THR A 48 16.27 3.92 16.29
CA THR A 48 15.24 3.42 15.39
C THR A 48 15.40 1.91 15.32
N PRO A 49 14.45 1.11 15.82
CA PRO A 49 14.58 -0.33 15.74
C PRO A 49 14.62 -0.82 14.29
N TRP A 50 15.43 -1.85 14.05
CA TRP A 50 15.77 -2.35 12.71
C TRP A 50 14.56 -2.79 11.87
N TRP A 51 13.43 -3.12 12.50
CA TRP A 51 12.20 -3.54 11.83
C TRP A 51 11.40 -2.38 11.21
N ILE A 52 11.72 -1.12 11.49
CA ILE A 52 11.01 0.03 10.90
C ILE A 52 11.27 0.12 9.39
N ALA A 53 12.51 -0.07 8.95
CA ALA A 53 12.86 -0.04 7.53
C ALA A 53 12.09 -1.07 6.68
N PRO A 54 12.05 -2.38 7.03
CA PRO A 54 11.27 -3.35 6.25
C PRO A 54 9.75 -3.09 6.34
N VAL A 55 9.23 -2.56 7.45
CA VAL A 55 7.81 -2.18 7.56
C VAL A 55 7.48 -1.02 6.60
N LEU A 56 8.32 0.00 6.52
CA LEU A 56 8.17 1.10 5.57
C LEU A 56 8.20 0.60 4.12
N ILE A 57 9.18 -0.24 3.79
CA ILE A 57 9.27 -0.85 2.46
C ILE A 57 7.98 -1.63 2.15
N LEU A 58 7.49 -2.43 3.08
CA LEU A 58 6.26 -3.19 2.88
C LEU A 58 5.02 -2.30 2.82
N TYR A 59 5.00 -1.16 3.51
CA TYR A 59 3.89 -0.21 3.44
C TYR A 59 3.78 0.44 2.04
N PHE A 60 4.91 0.77 1.42
CA PHE A 60 4.94 1.34 0.07
C PHE A 60 4.78 0.29 -1.04
N PHE A 61 5.47 -0.84 -0.92
CA PHE A 61 5.48 -1.87 -1.98
C PHE A 61 4.46 -2.98 -1.74
N GLY A 62 3.88 -3.11 -0.56
CA GLY A 62 2.93 -4.17 -0.19
C GLY A 62 1.73 -4.26 -1.12
N PRO A 63 1.02 -3.16 -1.42
CA PRO A 63 -0.08 -3.18 -2.39
C PRO A 63 0.39 -3.64 -3.78
N ALA A 64 1.56 -3.16 -4.23
CA ALA A 64 2.15 -3.56 -5.51
C ALA A 64 2.49 -5.06 -5.56
N ILE A 65 3.09 -5.59 -4.50
CA ILE A 65 3.40 -7.02 -4.36
C ILE A 65 2.11 -7.85 -4.32
N ALA A 66 1.08 -7.39 -3.60
CA ALA A 66 -0.21 -8.07 -3.51
C ALA A 66 -0.92 -8.13 -4.88
N PHE A 67 -0.98 -7.04 -5.63
CA PHE A 67 -1.55 -7.04 -6.97
C PHE A 67 -0.70 -7.84 -7.97
N GLY A 68 0.62 -7.77 -7.89
CA GLY A 68 1.52 -8.55 -8.74
C GLY A 68 1.41 -10.05 -8.52
N THR A 69 1.31 -10.50 -7.26
CA THR A 69 1.12 -11.91 -6.88
C THR A 69 -0.27 -12.41 -7.24
N LEU A 70 -1.31 -11.62 -7.01
CA LEU A 70 -2.68 -11.93 -7.41
C LEU A 70 -2.76 -12.18 -8.93
N ASN A 71 -2.19 -11.28 -9.74
CA ASN A 71 -2.20 -11.43 -11.20
C ASN A 71 -1.34 -12.61 -11.69
N ALA A 72 -0.25 -12.95 -10.99
CA ALA A 72 0.56 -14.12 -11.30
C ALA A 72 -0.20 -15.45 -11.06
N VAL A 73 -1.05 -15.52 -10.03
CA VAL A 73 -1.83 -16.70 -9.64
C VAL A 73 -3.13 -16.81 -10.43
N ALA A 74 -3.85 -15.69 -10.61
CA ALA A 74 -5.15 -15.67 -11.26
C ALA A 74 -5.11 -16.00 -12.77
N TRP A 75 -3.96 -15.78 -13.43
CA TRP A 75 -3.76 -15.91 -14.87
C TRP A 75 -4.32 -17.18 -15.53
N LYS A 76 -4.25 -18.35 -14.87
CA LYS A 76 -4.70 -19.62 -15.46
C LYS A 76 -5.78 -20.35 -14.66
N ARG A 77 -6.00 -19.93 -13.41
CA ARG A 77 -6.72 -20.75 -12.42
C ARG A 77 -8.07 -20.19 -12.05
N TRP A 78 -8.30 -18.89 -12.25
CA TRP A 78 -9.46 -18.20 -11.67
C TRP A 78 -10.44 -17.71 -12.72
N ARG A 79 -11.72 -17.76 -12.37
CA ARG A 79 -12.80 -17.12 -13.12
C ARG A 79 -12.70 -15.60 -12.92
N THR A 80 -13.04 -14.81 -13.94
CA THR A 80 -12.95 -13.33 -13.92
C THR A 80 -13.63 -12.72 -12.70
N ARG A 81 -14.75 -13.31 -12.25
CA ARG A 81 -15.49 -12.87 -11.06
C ARG A 81 -14.67 -13.03 -9.77
N THR A 82 -13.94 -14.13 -9.61
CA THR A 82 -13.07 -14.37 -8.45
C THR A 82 -11.90 -13.39 -8.46
N TRP A 83 -11.26 -13.20 -9.62
CA TRP A 83 -10.18 -12.21 -9.77
C TRP A 83 -10.64 -10.79 -9.42
N ALA A 84 -11.82 -10.37 -9.88
CA ALA A 84 -12.37 -9.05 -9.59
C ALA A 84 -12.65 -8.87 -8.08
N LEU A 85 -13.25 -9.88 -7.43
CA LEU A 85 -13.53 -9.83 -5.98
C LEU A 85 -12.26 -9.67 -5.15
N TRP A 86 -11.21 -10.45 -5.44
CA TRP A 86 -9.96 -10.34 -4.72
C TRP A 86 -9.20 -9.05 -5.02
N SER A 87 -9.26 -8.56 -6.27
CA SER A 87 -8.68 -7.26 -6.63
C SER A 87 -9.36 -6.12 -5.86
N ALA A 88 -10.70 -6.16 -5.76
CA ALA A 88 -11.47 -5.21 -4.96
C ALA A 88 -11.15 -5.32 -3.46
N ALA A 89 -10.97 -6.53 -2.93
CA ALA A 89 -10.59 -6.75 -1.54
C ALA A 89 -9.20 -6.16 -1.23
N ILE A 90 -8.20 -6.39 -2.09
CA ILE A 90 -6.85 -5.81 -1.92
C ILE A 90 -6.92 -4.27 -1.97
N LEU A 91 -7.71 -3.72 -2.91
CA LEU A 91 -7.89 -2.28 -3.03
C LEU A 91 -8.55 -1.69 -1.78
N PHE A 92 -9.59 -2.33 -1.26
CA PHE A 92 -10.30 -1.90 -0.04
C PHE A 92 -9.39 -1.96 1.19
N VAL A 93 -8.63 -3.04 1.36
CA VAL A 93 -7.65 -3.18 2.46
C VAL A 93 -6.57 -2.10 2.37
N THR A 94 -6.05 -1.84 1.16
CA THR A 94 -5.05 -0.79 0.93
C THR A 94 -5.60 0.59 1.28
N ALA A 95 -6.82 0.90 0.82
CA ALA A 95 -7.51 2.14 1.14
C ALA A 95 -7.71 2.30 2.66
N ALA A 96 -8.20 1.25 3.33
CA ALA A 96 -8.42 1.25 4.77
C ALA A 96 -7.11 1.47 5.53
N LEU A 97 -6.02 0.80 5.15
CA LEU A 97 -4.70 0.98 5.76
C LEU A 97 -4.22 2.44 5.67
N TYR A 98 -4.31 3.06 4.50
CA TYR A 98 -3.85 4.45 4.31
C TYR A 98 -4.78 5.48 4.97
N ILE A 99 -6.09 5.25 4.97
CA ILE A 99 -7.04 6.13 5.67
C ILE A 99 -6.84 6.04 7.18
N VAL A 100 -6.70 4.83 7.73
CA VAL A 100 -6.47 4.63 9.16
C VAL A 100 -5.14 5.24 9.58
N ASP A 101 -4.08 5.04 8.80
CA ASP A 101 -2.78 5.69 9.05
C ASP A 101 -2.91 7.22 9.02
N TYR A 102 -3.64 7.80 8.06
CA TYR A 102 -3.88 9.25 7.99
C TYR A 102 -4.69 9.79 9.18
N VAL A 103 -5.66 9.03 9.69
CA VAL A 103 -6.50 9.44 10.84
C VAL A 103 -5.78 9.26 12.18
N MET A 104 -4.87 8.29 12.28
CA MET A 104 -4.10 8.03 13.51
C MET A 104 -2.76 8.78 13.59
N LYS A 105 -2.32 9.37 12.47
CA LYS A 105 -1.18 10.29 12.42
C LYS A 105 -1.51 11.59 13.12
#